data_AF-A0A0C2HBW7-F1
#
_entry.id   AF-A0A0C2HBW7-F1
#
_cell.length_a   1.000
_cell.length_b   1.000
_cell.length_c   1.000
_cell.angle_alpha   90.00
_cell.angle_beta   90.00
_cell.angle_gamma   90.00
#
_symmetry.space_group_name_H-M   'P 1'
#
loop_
_entity.id
_entity.type
_entity.pdbx_description
1 polymer ?
#
loop_
_entity_poly.entity_id
_entity_poly.type
_entity_poly.pdbx_seq_one_letter_code
_entity_poly.pdbx_strand_id
1 'polypeptide(L)'
;MASVLNEDDLLRTPEEVDSQDEMDLEEVRTNDSVSALYNKEFEKLAAKILAQLNMVGITCDSELGKSMRTDDPRRKCIMASVQEQTAVAKEIVKGTLAELHDLGCPQVGADLIGALRQSRIYKGTQLQKRLERHKALRKMIQDACKTLDCPEQQISERIQSLIADNDEARRKC
;
A
#
# COMPACT_ATOMS: atom_id res chain seq x y z
N MET A 1 17.20 -49.20 47.69
CA MET A 1 17.07 -47.88 47.04
C MET A 1 18.31 -47.68 46.20
N ALA A 2 18.16 -47.75 44.88
CA ALA A 2 19.25 -47.70 43.90
C ALA A 2 18.78 -46.92 42.68
N SER A 3 19.68 -46.10 42.15
CA SER A 3 19.58 -45.31 40.92
C SER A 3 20.52 -45.95 39.89
N VAL A 4 20.05 -46.24 38.66
CA VAL A 4 20.78 -46.38 37.37
C VAL A 4 19.68 -46.38 36.27
N LEU A 5 19.50 -45.33 35.45
CA LEU A 5 20.09 -45.02 34.13
C LEU A 5 19.94 -46.07 33.00
N ASN A 6 19.35 -45.57 31.91
CA ASN A 6 19.50 -45.87 30.48
C ASN A 6 19.39 -47.32 29.97
N GLU A 7 18.32 -47.56 29.20
CA GLU A 7 18.33 -48.49 28.08
C GLU A 7 18.62 -47.72 26.79
N ASP A 8 19.91 -47.62 26.52
CA ASP A 8 20.48 -47.46 25.17
C ASP A 8 19.83 -48.47 24.21
N ASP A 9 19.30 -47.98 23.09
CA ASP A 9 20.04 -47.85 21.84
C ASP A 9 20.17 -49.19 21.11
N LEU A 10 19.09 -49.56 20.43
CA LEU A 10 19.11 -50.59 19.40
C LEU A 10 18.21 -50.15 18.25
N LEU A 11 18.79 -49.34 17.34
CA LEU A 11 19.18 -49.79 16.00
C LEU A 11 19.02 -48.70 14.92
N ARG A 12 20.18 -48.18 14.50
CA ARG A 12 20.60 -47.83 13.11
C ARG A 12 19.89 -46.71 12.34
N THR A 13 20.70 -45.71 11.98
CA THR A 13 20.62 -44.91 10.75
C THR A 13 21.01 -45.77 9.51
N PRO A 14 20.66 -45.36 8.27
CA PRO A 14 21.54 -44.42 7.54
C PRO A 14 20.85 -43.39 6.62
N GLU A 15 21.53 -42.23 6.52
CA GLU A 15 21.79 -41.37 5.34
C GLU A 15 20.64 -40.72 4.52
N GLU A 16 20.69 -39.38 4.57
CA GLU A 16 20.61 -38.41 3.46
C GLU A 16 19.51 -38.55 2.40
N VAL A 17 18.50 -37.67 2.47
CA VAL A 17 18.02 -36.97 1.25
C VAL A 17 17.80 -35.50 1.59
N ASP A 18 18.67 -34.72 0.97
CA ASP A 18 18.61 -33.30 0.66
C ASP A 18 17.21 -32.88 0.15
N SER A 19 16.51 -32.00 0.87
CA SER A 19 15.44 -31.20 0.26
C SER A 19 15.11 -29.96 1.08
N GLN A 20 15.69 -28.86 0.62
CA GLN A 20 15.03 -27.57 0.38
C GLN A 20 14.54 -26.76 1.58
N ASP A 21 15.34 -25.74 1.90
CA ASP A 21 14.93 -24.34 1.81
C ASP A 21 13.47 -24.04 2.22
N GLU A 22 13.21 -24.04 3.53
CA GLU A 22 12.28 -23.06 4.11
C GLU A 22 13.08 -21.80 4.44
N MET A 23 13.66 -21.19 3.39
CA MET A 23 13.80 -19.73 3.42
C MET A 23 12.38 -19.19 3.45
N ASP A 24 11.93 -18.83 4.65
CA ASP A 24 10.85 -17.90 4.91
C ASP A 24 11.28 -16.55 4.28
N LEU A 25 11.26 -16.52 2.95
CA LEU A 25 11.31 -15.32 2.15
C LEU A 25 10.06 -14.58 2.54
N GLU A 26 10.21 -13.65 3.49
CA GLU A 26 9.41 -12.44 3.62
C GLU A 26 8.90 -12.06 2.23
N GLU A 27 7.69 -12.53 1.92
CA GLU A 27 7.07 -12.36 0.63
C GLU A 27 6.78 -10.88 0.55
N VAL A 28 7.74 -10.21 -0.08
CA VAL A 28 7.75 -8.85 -0.56
C VAL A 28 6.31 -8.34 -0.66
N ARG A 29 5.87 -7.64 0.41
CA ARG A 29 4.53 -7.05 0.58
C ARG A 29 4.27 -5.91 -0.42
N THR A 30 4.63 -6.06 -1.69
CA THR A 30 4.61 -4.97 -2.67
C THR A 30 3.52 -5.17 -3.69
N ASN A 31 2.27 -5.34 -3.24
CA ASN A 31 1.12 -5.15 -4.13
C ASN A 31 -0.19 -4.84 -3.41
N ASP A 32 -0.16 -4.39 -2.16
CA ASP A 32 -1.34 -3.73 -1.62
C ASP A 32 -1.55 -2.44 -2.41
N SER A 33 -2.65 -2.38 -3.16
CA SER A 33 -3.01 -1.17 -3.90
C SER A 33 -3.17 -0.02 -2.90
N VAL A 34 -2.84 1.21 -3.32
CA VAL A 34 -2.99 2.39 -2.46
C VAL A 34 -4.42 2.50 -1.92
N SER A 35 -5.40 2.10 -2.71
CA SER A 35 -6.81 1.99 -2.32
C SER A 35 -7.07 0.92 -1.26
N ALA A 36 -6.43 -0.25 -1.34
CA ALA A 36 -6.57 -1.31 -0.33
C ALA A 36 -5.99 -0.89 1.04
N LEU A 37 -4.82 -0.25 1.03
CA LEU A 37 -4.21 0.28 2.26
C LEU A 37 -5.08 1.39 2.87
N TYR A 38 -5.59 2.30 2.03
CA TYR A 38 -6.53 3.34 2.46
C TYR A 38 -7.77 2.74 3.10
N ASN A 39 -8.44 1.79 2.42
CA ASN A 39 -9.66 1.15 2.92
C ASN A 39 -9.42 0.49 4.29
N LYS A 40 -8.31 -0.25 4.43
CA LYS A 40 -7.97 -0.93 5.69
C LYS A 40 -7.77 0.04 6.86
N GLU A 41 -7.00 1.12 6.66
CA GLU A 41 -6.79 2.10 7.73
C GLU A 41 -8.05 2.93 8.01
N PHE A 42 -8.85 3.21 6.99
CA PHE A 42 -10.14 3.88 7.14
C PHE A 42 -11.12 3.04 7.97
N GLU A 43 -11.31 1.76 7.63
CA GLU A 43 -12.17 0.83 8.36
C GLU A 43 -11.74 0.69 9.83
N LYS A 44 -10.43 0.60 10.07
CA LYS A 44 -9.87 0.57 11.43
C LYS A 44 -10.20 1.83 12.22
N LEU A 45 -10.15 3.01 11.60
CA LEU A 45 -10.53 4.27 12.23
C LEU A 45 -12.04 4.34 12.49
N ALA A 46 -12.86 3.98 11.50
CA ALA A 46 -14.32 3.91 11.62
C ALA A 46 -14.74 2.99 12.77
N ALA A 47 -14.13 1.80 12.87
CA ALA A 47 -14.38 0.87 13.95
C ALA A 47 -14.05 1.45 15.34
N LYS A 48 -12.92 2.19 15.47
CA LYS A 48 -12.57 2.87 16.73
C LYS A 48 -13.61 3.92 17.12
N ILE A 49 -14.07 4.74 16.18
CA ILE A 49 -15.07 5.78 16.45
C ILE A 49 -16.40 5.13 16.89
N LEU A 50 -16.86 4.10 16.19
CA LEU A 50 -18.09 3.39 16.54
C LEU A 50 -17.97 2.67 17.90
N ALA A 51 -16.81 2.13 18.22
CA ALA A 51 -16.54 1.55 19.54
C ALA A 51 -16.65 2.60 20.65
N GLN A 52 -16.13 3.81 20.46
CA GLN A 52 -16.28 4.90 21.44
C GLN A 52 -17.75 5.29 21.65
N LEU A 53 -18.56 5.33 20.58
CA LEU A 53 -20.00 5.58 20.71
C LEU A 53 -20.73 4.48 21.49
N ASN A 54 -20.32 3.22 21.34
CA ASN A 54 -20.86 2.11 22.14
C ASN A 54 -20.56 2.26 23.64
N MET A 55 -19.43 2.87 24.00
CA MET A 55 -19.04 3.08 25.40
C MET A 55 -19.85 4.17 26.11
N VAL A 56 -20.46 5.11 25.38
CA VAL A 56 -21.22 6.23 25.96
C VAL A 56 -22.31 5.74 26.93
N GLY A 57 -23.14 4.78 26.49
CA GLY A 57 -24.21 4.24 27.34
C GLY A 57 -23.68 3.57 28.62
N ILE A 58 -22.57 2.84 28.51
CA ILE A 58 -21.93 2.16 29.66
C ILE A 58 -21.40 3.20 30.65
N THR A 59 -20.69 4.21 30.17
CA THR A 59 -20.14 5.28 31.01
C THR A 59 -21.26 6.06 31.69
N CYS A 60 -22.31 6.44 30.95
CA CYS A 60 -23.46 7.14 31.53
C CYS A 60 -24.16 6.32 32.62
N ASP A 61 -24.40 5.02 32.37
CA ASP A 61 -25.06 4.17 33.37
C ASP A 61 -24.19 3.94 34.62
N SER A 62 -22.88 3.78 34.42
CA SER A 62 -21.90 3.68 35.51
C SER A 62 -21.89 4.94 36.39
N GLU A 63 -21.94 6.13 35.80
CA GLU A 63 -22.00 7.38 36.55
C GLU A 63 -23.32 7.56 37.29
N LEU A 64 -24.45 7.25 36.65
CA LEU A 64 -25.77 7.28 37.32
C LEU A 64 -25.83 6.29 38.48
N GLY A 65 -25.17 5.14 38.36
CA GLY A 65 -25.07 4.13 39.41
C GLY A 65 -24.41 4.61 40.71
N LYS A 66 -23.64 5.71 40.68
CA LYS A 66 -23.02 6.28 41.87
C LYS A 66 -24.00 7.04 42.76
N SER A 67 -25.11 7.54 42.20
CA SER A 67 -26.06 8.42 42.90
C SER A 67 -27.51 7.91 42.86
N MET A 68 -27.85 6.97 41.97
CA MET A 68 -29.22 6.50 41.74
C MET A 68 -29.28 4.97 41.67
N ARG A 69 -30.26 4.39 42.37
CA ARG A 69 -30.54 2.94 42.26
C ARG A 69 -31.05 2.58 40.87
N THR A 70 -30.88 1.32 40.49
CA THR A 70 -31.26 0.78 39.17
C THR A 70 -32.76 0.77 38.91
N ASP A 71 -33.59 0.81 39.96
CA ASP A 71 -35.05 0.88 39.92
C ASP A 71 -35.59 2.31 39.92
N ASP A 72 -34.75 3.35 40.07
CA ASP A 72 -35.19 4.75 40.04
C ASP A 72 -35.78 5.10 38.66
N PRO A 73 -37.05 5.53 38.57
CA PRO A 73 -37.71 5.83 37.30
C PRO A 73 -37.03 6.96 36.52
N ARG A 74 -36.36 7.90 37.20
CA ARG A 74 -35.60 8.98 36.54
C ARG A 74 -34.34 8.42 35.87
N ARG A 75 -33.64 7.47 36.51
CA ARG A 75 -32.48 6.79 35.90
C ARG A 75 -32.90 6.06 34.63
N LYS A 76 -34.03 5.34 34.66
CA LYS A 76 -34.60 4.69 33.46
C LYS A 76 -34.89 5.68 32.34
N CYS A 77 -35.53 6.81 32.67
CA CYS A 77 -35.83 7.86 31.69
C CYS A 77 -34.56 8.44 31.05
N ILE A 78 -33.56 8.79 31.87
CA ILE A 78 -32.26 9.30 31.41
C ILE A 78 -31.57 8.27 30.50
N MET A 79 -31.52 7.00 30.91
CA MET A 79 -30.88 5.96 30.13
C MET A 79 -31.59 5.70 28.79
N ALA A 80 -32.92 5.82 28.74
CA ALA A 80 -33.66 5.76 27.48
C ALA A 80 -33.27 6.90 26.54
N SER A 81 -33.20 8.15 27.04
CA SER A 81 -32.71 9.28 26.25
C SER A 81 -31.26 9.10 25.78
N VAL A 82 -30.37 8.61 26.64
CA VAL A 82 -28.97 8.34 26.27
C VAL A 82 -28.88 7.30 25.15
N GLN A 83 -29.67 6.23 25.22
CA GLN A 83 -29.72 5.20 24.19
C GLN A 83 -30.24 5.74 22.86
N GLU A 84 -31.32 6.51 22.89
CA GLU A 84 -31.89 7.17 21.70
C GLU A 84 -30.88 8.11 21.05
N GLN A 85 -30.27 9.02 21.82
CA GLN A 85 -29.28 9.96 21.31
C GLN A 85 -28.02 9.25 20.80
N THR A 86 -27.58 8.19 21.47
CA THR A 86 -26.46 7.36 21.00
C THR A 86 -26.79 6.68 19.67
N ALA A 87 -28.03 6.22 19.47
CA ALA A 87 -28.46 5.64 18.20
C ALA A 87 -28.47 6.68 17.08
N VAL A 88 -29.03 7.87 17.33
CA VAL A 88 -29.02 8.99 16.37
C VAL A 88 -27.58 9.39 16.01
N ALA A 89 -26.72 9.56 17.01
CA ALA A 89 -25.31 9.90 16.79
C ALA A 89 -24.57 8.83 15.97
N LYS A 90 -24.86 7.54 16.20
CA LYS A 90 -24.28 6.44 15.40
C LYS A 90 -24.67 6.54 13.93
N GLU A 91 -25.93 6.82 13.62
CA GLU A 91 -26.36 6.91 12.22
C GLU A 91 -25.77 8.12 11.51
N ILE A 92 -25.70 9.28 12.19
CA ILE A 92 -25.00 10.47 11.66
C ILE A 92 -23.53 10.13 11.38
N VAL A 93 -22.83 9.55 12.35
CA VAL A 93 -21.41 9.21 12.21
C VAL A 93 -21.18 8.18 11.10
N LYS A 94 -22.05 7.16 10.96
CA LYS A 94 -21.96 6.21 9.85
C LYS A 94 -22.13 6.91 8.50
N GLY A 95 -23.13 7.79 8.37
CA GLY A 95 -23.36 8.56 7.16
C GLY A 95 -22.15 9.42 6.79
N THR A 96 -21.65 10.20 7.74
CA THR A 96 -20.46 11.05 7.54
C THR A 96 -19.22 10.22 7.22
N LEU A 97 -19.02 9.07 7.86
CA LEU A 97 -17.90 8.18 7.54
C LEU A 97 -18.02 7.61 6.12
N ALA A 98 -19.23 7.25 5.65
CA ALA A 98 -19.42 6.82 4.27
C ALA A 98 -19.07 7.93 3.27
N GLU A 99 -19.53 9.16 3.50
CA GLU A 99 -19.18 10.30 2.64
C GLU A 99 -17.67 10.60 2.65
N LEU A 100 -17.03 10.55 3.82
CA LEU A 100 -15.57 10.74 3.94
C LEU A 100 -14.77 9.63 3.25
N HIS A 101 -15.28 8.40 3.26
CA HIS A 101 -14.67 7.27 2.56
C HIS A 101 -14.69 7.51 1.05
N ASP A 102 -15.83 7.92 0.51
CA ASP A 102 -15.99 8.20 -0.93
C ASP A 102 -15.13 9.37 -1.40
N LEU A 103 -15.02 10.43 -0.59
CA LEU A 103 -14.19 11.61 -0.89
C LEU A 103 -12.69 11.34 -0.74
N GLY A 104 -12.31 10.52 0.23
CA GLY A 104 -10.91 10.25 0.55
C GLY A 104 -10.30 9.11 -0.26
N CYS A 105 -11.12 8.27 -0.89
CA CYS A 105 -10.64 7.15 -1.70
C CYS A 105 -9.80 7.67 -2.87
N PRO A 106 -8.53 7.25 -3.02
CA PRO A 106 -7.67 7.70 -4.11
C PRO A 106 -8.28 7.34 -5.46
N GLN A 107 -8.78 8.34 -6.18
CA GLN A 107 -9.32 8.16 -7.52
C GLN A 107 -8.20 8.29 -8.55
N VAL A 108 -7.94 7.20 -9.27
CA VAL A 108 -7.07 7.25 -10.45
C VAL A 108 -7.95 7.63 -11.64
N GLY A 109 -7.70 8.78 -12.24
CA GLY A 109 -8.47 9.26 -13.39
C GLY A 109 -8.50 8.24 -14.53
N ALA A 110 -9.66 8.08 -15.17
CA ALA A 110 -9.86 7.13 -16.26
C ALA A 110 -8.84 7.30 -17.40
N ASP A 111 -8.45 8.54 -17.67
CA ASP A 111 -7.45 8.88 -18.69
C ASP A 111 -6.06 8.31 -18.36
N LEU A 112 -5.65 8.35 -17.09
CA LEU A 112 -4.38 7.78 -16.65
C LEU A 112 -4.41 6.25 -16.78
N ILE A 113 -5.51 5.61 -16.39
CA ILE A 113 -5.69 4.16 -16.56
C ILE A 113 -5.64 3.80 -18.05
N GLY A 114 -6.30 4.60 -18.90
CA GLY A 114 -6.29 4.46 -20.36
C GLY A 114 -4.87 4.55 -20.93
N ALA A 115 -4.12 5.59 -20.55
CA ALA A 115 -2.74 5.81 -20.99
C ALA A 115 -1.79 4.67 -20.56
N LEU A 116 -1.93 4.17 -19.32
CA LEU A 116 -1.15 3.03 -18.83
C LEU A 116 -1.47 1.75 -19.61
N ARG A 117 -2.75 1.49 -19.90
CA ARG A 117 -3.18 0.34 -20.70
C ARG A 117 -2.68 0.40 -22.14
N GLN A 118 -2.82 1.56 -22.81
CA GLN A 118 -2.26 1.78 -24.16
C GLN A 118 -0.75 1.56 -24.18
N SER A 119 -0.08 1.95 -23.09
CA SER A 119 1.35 1.77 -22.88
C SER A 119 1.75 0.35 -22.46
N ARG A 120 0.80 -0.57 -22.28
CA ARG A 120 0.99 -1.94 -21.77
C ARG A 120 1.69 -1.99 -20.40
N ILE A 121 1.39 -1.01 -19.55
CA ILE A 121 1.90 -0.91 -18.18
C ILE A 121 0.80 -1.37 -17.23
N TYR A 122 1.01 -2.49 -16.56
CA TYR A 122 0.03 -3.11 -15.66
C TYR A 122 0.53 -3.20 -14.21
N LYS A 123 1.82 -2.94 -13.97
CA LYS A 123 2.44 -2.99 -12.65
C LYS A 123 3.25 -1.72 -12.37
N GLY A 124 3.28 -1.31 -11.10
CA GLY A 124 4.10 -0.17 -10.67
C GLY A 124 5.59 -0.33 -11.02
N THR A 125 6.13 -1.54 -10.90
CA THR A 125 7.51 -1.86 -11.29
C THR A 125 7.79 -1.66 -12.78
N GLN A 126 6.81 -1.92 -13.65
CA GLN A 126 6.92 -1.65 -15.08
C GLN A 126 6.95 -0.15 -15.37
N LEU A 127 6.12 0.63 -14.67
CA LEU A 127 6.10 2.09 -14.78
C LEU A 127 7.44 2.68 -14.33
N GLN A 128 7.93 2.28 -13.16
CA GLN A 128 9.20 2.71 -12.60
C GLN A 128 10.36 2.41 -13.57
N LYS A 129 10.44 1.16 -14.07
CA LYS A 129 11.46 0.77 -15.04
C LYS A 129 11.40 1.60 -16.32
N ARG A 130 10.20 1.96 -16.80
CA ARG A 130 10.03 2.79 -17.98
C ARG A 130 10.46 4.23 -17.73
N LEU A 131 10.14 4.79 -16.56
CA LEU A 131 10.58 6.13 -16.16
C LEU A 131 12.11 6.22 -16.05
N GLU A 132 12.76 5.22 -15.45
CA GLU A 132 14.23 5.18 -15.36
C GLU A 132 14.89 5.07 -16.73
N ARG A 133 14.37 4.20 -17.62
CA ARG A 133 14.86 4.12 -19.00
C ARG A 133 14.69 5.43 -19.76
N HIS A 134 13.54 6.08 -19.60
CA HIS A 134 13.27 7.38 -20.22
C HIS A 134 14.22 8.46 -19.70
N LYS A 135 14.50 8.48 -18.40
CA LYS A 135 15.48 9.39 -17.78
C LYS A 135 16.89 9.15 -18.31
N ALA A 136 17.31 7.88 -18.42
CA ALA A 136 18.61 7.51 -18.98
C ALA A 136 18.74 7.92 -20.45
N LEU A 137 17.71 7.67 -21.27
CA LEU A 137 17.69 8.05 -22.67
C LEU A 137 17.76 9.56 -22.85
N ARG A 138 16.97 10.31 -22.08
CA ARG A 138 16.98 11.78 -22.12
C ARG A 138 18.36 12.35 -21.75
N LYS A 139 19.02 11.75 -20.75
CA LYS A 139 20.39 12.12 -20.38
C LYS A 139 21.36 11.85 -21.54
N MET A 140 21.27 10.68 -22.16
CA MET A 140 22.12 10.32 -23.31
C MET A 140 21.95 11.29 -24.48
N ILE A 141 20.71 11.67 -24.81
CA ILE A 141 20.43 12.66 -25.85
C ILE A 141 21.03 14.01 -25.47
N GLN A 142 20.85 14.45 -24.22
CA GLN A 142 21.39 15.73 -23.76
C GLN A 142 22.92 15.76 -23.78
N ASP A 143 23.57 14.66 -23.42
CA ASP A 143 25.04 14.53 -23.48
C ASP A 143 25.52 14.52 -24.94
N ALA A 144 24.82 13.84 -25.85
CA ALA A 144 25.09 13.89 -27.28
C ALA A 144 24.94 15.31 -27.87
N CYS A 145 23.90 16.06 -27.48
CA CYS A 145 23.71 17.46 -27.90
C CYS A 145 24.92 18.31 -27.53
N LYS A 146 25.41 18.14 -26.29
CA LYS A 146 26.59 18.87 -25.79
C LYS A 146 27.86 18.48 -26.54
N THR A 147 28.06 17.18 -26.80
CA THR A 147 29.24 16.69 -27.52
C THR A 147 29.25 17.18 -28.97
N LEU A 148 28.09 17.25 -29.62
CA LEU A 148 27.95 17.66 -31.01
C LEU A 148 27.76 19.17 -31.18
N ASP A 149 27.68 19.91 -30.06
CA ASP A 149 27.37 21.33 -29.99
C ASP A 149 26.19 21.73 -30.88
N CYS A 150 25.07 21.02 -30.71
CA CYS A 150 23.86 21.24 -31.51
C CYS A 150 22.58 21.07 -30.67
N PRO A 151 21.47 21.72 -31.08
CA PRO A 151 20.18 21.52 -30.42
C PRO A 151 19.63 20.11 -30.69
N GLU A 152 18.82 19.60 -29.76
CA GLU A 152 18.24 18.24 -29.81
C GLU A 152 17.49 17.96 -31.13
N GLN A 153 16.85 18.97 -31.70
CA GLN A 153 16.12 18.86 -32.98
C GLN A 153 17.04 18.58 -34.17
N GLN A 154 18.32 18.94 -34.08
CA GLN A 154 19.32 18.82 -35.16
C GLN A 154 20.31 17.68 -34.93
N ILE A 155 20.21 16.94 -33.82
CA ILE A 155 21.12 15.82 -33.50
C ILE A 155 21.23 14.84 -34.67
N SER A 156 20.10 14.44 -35.25
CA SER A 156 20.07 13.43 -36.30
C SER A 156 20.79 13.90 -37.56
N GLU A 157 20.55 15.16 -37.96
CA GLU A 157 21.21 15.79 -39.12
C GLU A 157 22.71 15.94 -38.89
N ARG A 158 23.10 16.35 -37.67
CA ARG A 158 24.51 16.53 -37.32
C ARG A 158 25.27 15.21 -37.30
N ILE A 159 24.66 14.13 -36.78
CA ILE A 159 25.22 12.79 -36.82
C ILE A 159 25.39 12.31 -38.27
N GLN A 160 24.39 12.51 -39.12
CA GLN A 160 24.46 12.11 -40.54
C GLN A 160 25.58 12.86 -41.29
N SER A 161 25.74 14.16 -41.06
CA SER A 161 26.84 14.95 -41.62
C SER A 161 28.20 14.37 -41.22
N LEU A 162 28.39 14.08 -39.93
CA LEU A 162 29.67 13.52 -39.44
C LEU A 162 29.98 12.13 -40.00
N ILE A 163 28.96 11.29 -40.20
CA ILE A 163 29.14 9.97 -40.82
C ILE A 163 29.59 10.13 -42.28
N ALA A 164 28.94 11.02 -43.03
CA ALA A 164 29.30 11.30 -44.43
C ALA A 164 30.73 11.85 -44.55
N ASP A 165 31.11 12.79 -43.67
CA ASP A 165 32.46 13.36 -43.63
C ASP A 165 33.51 12.28 -43.31
N ASN A 166 33.20 11.33 -42.41
CA ASN A 166 34.10 10.23 -42.06
C ASN A 166 34.29 9.24 -43.21
N ASP A 167 33.21 8.89 -43.91
CA ASP A 167 33.25 8.00 -45.07
C ASP A 167 34.04 8.62 -46.24
N GLU A 168 33.90 9.94 -46.45
CA GLU A 168 34.69 10.65 -47.45
C GLU A 168 36.17 10.70 -47.08
N ALA A 169 36.49 10.95 -45.80
CA ALA A 169 37.87 10.91 -45.32
C ALA A 169 38.51 9.52 -45.50
N ARG A 170 37.76 8.44 -45.23
CA ARG A 170 38.23 7.05 -45.39
C ARG A 170 38.49 6.65 -46.85
N ARG A 171 37.80 7.25 -47.82
CA ARG A 171 38.05 6.99 -49.25
C ARG A 171 39.27 7.74 -49.80
N LYS A 172 39.73 8.77 -49.09
CA LYS A 172 40.88 9.60 -49.48
C LYS A 172 42.21 9.13 -48.88
N CYS A 173 42.17 8.20 -47.91
CA CYS A 173 43.33 7.46 -47.39
C CYS A 173 43.48 6.13 -48.11
#